data_AF-K3WE32-F1
#
_entry.id   AF-K3WE32-F1
#
_cell.length_a   1.000
_cell.length_b   1.000
_cell.length_c   1.000
_cell.angle_alpha   90.00
_cell.angle_beta   90.00
_cell.angle_gamma   90.00
#
_symmetry.space_group_name_H-M   'P 1'
#
loop_
_entity.id
_entity.type
_entity.pdbx_description
1 polymer ?
#
loop_
_entity_poly.entity_id
_entity_poly.type
_entity_poly.pdbx_seq_one_letter_code
_entity_poly.pdbx_strand_id
1 'polypeptide(L)'
;MSTLPLPESLDPPPPLLDSQGEHRWVVESIVDHEDRPTRRHGKKRLNHQRFYRVQWRGYPPSSDTWEPRQTLESDVPDVVRSYENRL
;
A
#
# COMPACT_ATOMS: atom_id res chain seq x y z
N MET A 1 -16.44 -40.25 -1.36
CA MET A 1 -15.81 -39.09 -2.02
C MET A 1 -15.63 -38.03 -0.96
N SER A 2 -14.42 -37.88 -0.42
CA SER A 2 -14.14 -36.85 0.60
C SER A 2 -14.04 -35.49 -0.08
N THR A 3 -15.03 -34.63 0.13
CA THR A 3 -14.89 -33.20 -0.12
C THR A 3 -13.78 -32.68 0.78
N LEU A 4 -12.65 -32.29 0.19
CA LEU A 4 -11.61 -31.53 0.89
C LEU A 4 -12.25 -30.19 1.32
N PRO A 5 -12.05 -29.73 2.57
CA PRO A 5 -12.45 -28.38 2.93
C PRO A 5 -11.70 -27.41 2.01
N LEU A 6 -12.45 -26.57 1.31
CA LEU A 6 -11.90 -25.46 0.53
C LEU A 6 -10.95 -24.68 1.46
N PRO A 7 -9.70 -24.37 1.06
CA PRO A 7 -8.81 -23.57 1.92
C PRO A 7 -9.53 -22.27 2.29
N GLU A 8 -9.48 -21.90 3.57
CA GLU A 8 -10.15 -20.71 4.13
C GLU A 8 -10.06 -19.53 3.16
N SER A 9 -11.24 -19.15 2.63
CA SER A 9 -11.55 -17.99 1.79
C SER A 9 -10.37 -17.31 1.08
N LEU A 10 -10.20 -17.62 -0.21
CA LEU A 10 -9.47 -16.77 -1.17
C LEU A 10 -10.15 -15.40 -1.40
N ASP A 11 -11.28 -15.15 -0.72
CA ASP A 11 -11.99 -13.89 -0.84
C ASP A 11 -11.20 -12.82 -0.07
N PRO A 12 -10.79 -11.73 -0.75
CA PRO A 12 -10.10 -10.65 -0.09
C PRO A 12 -10.98 -10.07 1.03
N PRO A 13 -10.40 -9.68 2.18
CA PRO A 13 -11.19 -9.11 3.27
C PRO A 13 -11.99 -7.90 2.77
N PRO A 14 -13.23 -7.74 3.23
CA PRO A 14 -14.05 -6.62 2.79
C PRO A 14 -13.37 -5.29 3.12
N PRO A 15 -13.41 -4.30 2.22
CA PRO A 15 -12.85 -2.98 2.50
C PRO A 15 -13.59 -2.34 3.68
N LEU A 16 -12.84 -1.63 4.51
CA LEU A 16 -13.39 -0.78 5.55
C LEU A 16 -14.03 0.45 4.89
N LEU A 17 -15.18 0.91 5.40
CA LEU A 17 -15.75 2.18 5.00
C LEU A 17 -15.34 3.25 6.00
N ASP A 18 -14.84 4.37 5.50
CA ASP A 18 -14.58 5.53 6.33
C ASP A 18 -15.83 6.40 6.55
N SER A 19 -15.67 7.53 7.23
CA SER A 19 -16.78 8.47 7.48
C SER A 19 -17.36 9.10 6.21
N GLN A 20 -16.67 9.01 5.07
CA GLN A 20 -17.11 9.49 3.77
C GLN A 20 -17.68 8.35 2.89
N GLY A 21 -17.67 7.11 3.39
CA GLY A 21 -18.08 5.94 2.62
C GLY A 21 -17.04 5.46 1.62
N GLU A 22 -15.79 5.90 1.73
CA GLU A 22 -14.70 5.43 0.87
C GLU A 22 -14.12 4.11 1.37
N HIS A 23 -13.76 3.26 0.42
CA HIS A 23 -13.15 1.96 0.70
C HIS A 23 -11.70 2.13 1.15
N ARG A 24 -11.36 1.55 2.31
CA ARG A 24 -10.02 1.54 2.89
C ARG A 24 -9.57 0.12 3.19
N TRP A 25 -8.29 -0.13 3.01
CA TRP A 25 -7.66 -1.42 3.27
C TRP A 25 -6.61 -1.29 4.37
N VAL A 26 -6.47 -2.35 5.17
CA VAL A 26 -5.49 -2.35 6.25
C VAL A 26 -4.12 -2.64 5.67
N VAL A 27 -3.19 -1.70 5.87
CA VAL A 27 -1.78 -1.89 5.55
C VAL A 27 -1.18 -2.92 6.52
N GLU A 28 -0.54 -3.95 5.99
CA GLU A 28 0.24 -4.91 6.78
C GLU A 28 1.68 -4.40 6.96
N SER A 29 2.36 -4.08 5.86
CA SER A 29 3.71 -3.53 5.91
C SER A 29 4.09 -2.83 4.60
N ILE A 30 5.14 -2.01 4.66
CA ILE A 30 5.83 -1.54 3.45
C ILE A 30 6.97 -2.51 3.19
N VAL A 31 7.01 -3.05 1.97
CA VAL A 31 7.97 -4.10 1.56
C VAL A 31 9.06 -3.58 0.63
N ASP A 32 8.81 -2.46 -0.05
CA ASP A 32 9.76 -1.87 -0.99
C ASP A 32 9.51 -0.36 -1.16
N HIS A 33 10.47 0.36 -1.75
CA HIS A 33 10.35 1.77 -2.09
C HIS A 33 11.05 2.11 -3.40
N GLU A 34 10.52 3.10 -4.12
CA GLU A 34 11.19 3.64 -5.30
C GLU A 34 10.95 5.15 -5.45
N ASP A 35 11.97 5.86 -5.97
CA ASP A 35 11.92 7.29 -6.21
C ASP A 35 11.63 7.55 -7.70
N ARG A 36 10.38 7.90 -8.03
CA ARG A 36 9.93 8.12 -9.40
C ARG A 36 10.14 9.58 -9.83
N PRO A 37 10.67 9.85 -11.03
CA PRO A 37 10.77 11.21 -11.54
C PRO A 37 9.38 11.79 -11.83
N THR A 38 9.10 12.97 -11.27
CA THR A 38 7.89 13.74 -11.54
C THR A 38 8.20 14.88 -12.51
N ARG A 39 7.45 14.94 -13.61
CA ARG A 39 7.50 16.09 -14.51
C ARG A 39 6.51 17.14 -13.99
N ARG A 40 7.01 18.17 -13.32
CA ARG A 40 6.23 19.42 -13.23
C ARG A 40 6.37 20.13 -14.57
N HIS A 41 5.26 20.22 -15.30
CA HIS A 41 5.17 20.99 -16.55
C HIS A 41 5.81 22.38 -16.34
N GLY A 42 6.85 22.69 -17.12
CA GLY A 42 7.50 24.00 -17.10
C GLY A 42 8.66 24.24 -16.13
N LYS A 43 9.10 23.27 -15.30
CA LYS A 43 10.31 23.44 -14.45
C LYS A 43 11.46 22.52 -14.87
N LYS A 44 12.65 23.10 -15.06
CA LYS A 44 13.92 22.42 -15.43
C LYS A 44 14.48 21.47 -14.36
N ARG A 45 13.87 21.38 -13.17
CA ARG A 45 14.35 20.49 -12.09
C ARG A 45 13.53 19.21 -12.08
N LEU A 46 14.22 18.07 -12.27
CA LEU A 46 13.66 16.75 -12.04
C LEU A 46 13.43 16.60 -10.54
N ASN A 47 12.16 16.62 -10.12
CA ASN A 47 11.81 16.27 -8.74
C ASN A 47 11.55 14.76 -8.71
N HIS A 48 11.99 14.09 -7.65
CA HIS A 48 11.63 12.69 -7.41
C HIS A 48 10.52 12.64 -6.36
N GLN A 49 9.51 11.81 -6.61
CA GLN A 49 8.46 11.48 -5.66
C GLN A 49 8.68 10.04 -5.22
N ARG A 50 8.76 9.83 -3.90
CA ARG A 50 8.86 8.49 -3.33
C ARG A 50 7.51 7.77 -3.36
N PHE A 51 7.54 6.53 -3.80
CA PHE A 51 6.45 5.56 -3.75
C PHE A 51 6.88 4.38 -2.87
N TYR A 52 5.92 3.80 -2.18
CA TYR A 52 6.09 2.64 -1.32
C TYR A 52 5.25 1.49 -1.84
N ARG A 53 5.83 0.29 -1.88
CA ARG A 53 5.09 -0.93 -2.16
C ARG A 53 4.44 -1.43 -0.89
N VAL A 54 3.11 -1.47 -0.89
CA VAL A 54 2.30 -1.78 0.27
C VAL A 54 1.84 -3.23 0.20
N GLN A 55 2.19 -4.01 1.23
CA GLN A 55 1.56 -5.30 1.50
C GLN A 55 0.25 -5.06 2.24
N TRP A 56 -0.84 -5.53 1.66
CA TRP A 56 -2.18 -5.40 2.23
C TRP A 56 -2.50 -6.61 3.11
N ARG A 57 -3.06 -6.35 4.30
CA ARG A 57 -3.35 -7.41 5.27
C ARG A 57 -4.42 -8.34 4.73
N GLY A 58 -4.10 -9.64 4.68
CA GLY A 58 -5.01 -10.67 4.16
C GLY A 58 -5.06 -10.76 2.64
N TYR A 59 -4.16 -10.08 1.93
CA TYR A 59 -3.99 -10.20 0.49
C TYR A 59 -2.65 -10.84 0.15
N PRO A 60 -2.54 -11.56 -0.98
CA PRO A 60 -1.27 -12.08 -1.43
C PRO A 60 -0.32 -10.95 -1.88
N PRO A 61 1.01 -11.16 -1.87
CA PRO A 61 2.00 -10.19 -2.37
C PRO A 61 1.81 -9.77 -3.83
N SER A 62 1.05 -10.55 -4.61
CA SER A 62 0.66 -10.19 -5.99
C SER A 62 -0.34 -9.05 -6.06
N SER A 63 -1.03 -8.75 -4.95
CA SER A 63 -2.00 -7.66 -4.82
C SER A 63 -1.38 -6.37 -4.28
N ASP A 64 -0.07 -6.36 -4.01
CA ASP A 64 0.61 -5.17 -3.54
C ASP A 64 0.46 -4.01 -4.53
N THR A 65 0.30 -2.81 -4.01
CA THR A 65 0.22 -1.59 -4.82
C THR A 65 1.32 -0.62 -4.46
N TRP A 66 1.63 0.28 -5.39
CA TRP A 66 2.61 1.34 -5.20
C TRP A 66 1.91 2.65 -4.86
N GLU A 67 1.94 3.01 -3.59
CA GLU A 67 1.28 4.21 -3.09
C GLU A 67 2.27 5.36 -2.90
N PRO A 68 1.87 6.63 -3.15
CA PRO A 68 2.72 7.78 -2.87
C PRO A 68 3.06 7.86 -1.38
N ARG A 69 4.31 8.24 -1.05
CA ARG A 69 4.72 8.51 0.35
C ARG A 69 3.73 9.42 1.07
N GLN A 70 3.28 10.48 0.39
CA GLN A 70 2.40 11.48 1.00
C GLN A 70 1.06 10.88 1.45
N THR A 71 0.50 9.93 0.70
CA THR A 71 -0.73 9.23 1.06
C THR A 71 -0.52 8.39 2.32
N LEU A 72 0.53 7.54 2.32
CA LEU A 72 0.80 6.67 3.46
C LEU A 72 1.25 7.43 4.71
N GLU A 73 1.93 8.56 4.55
CA GLU A 73 2.33 9.42 5.67
C GLU A 73 1.12 10.09 6.34
N SER A 74 0.05 10.33 5.58
CA SER A 74 -1.23 10.80 6.11
C SER A 74 -2.01 9.67 6.81
N ASP A 75 -2.09 8.50 6.17
CA ASP A 75 -3.02 7.45 6.61
C ASP A 75 -2.41 6.49 7.64
N VAL A 76 -1.11 6.17 7.49
CA VAL A 76 -0.37 5.19 8.29
C VAL A 76 1.06 5.67 8.64
N PRO A 77 1.22 6.84 9.29
CA PRO A 77 2.52 7.45 9.54
C PRO A 77 3.50 6.54 10.31
N ASP A 78 2.99 5.72 11.22
CA ASP A 78 3.84 4.82 12.03
C ASP A 78 4.43 3.68 11.19
N VAL A 79 3.69 3.17 10.19
CA VAL A 79 4.21 2.16 9.26
C VAL A 79 5.31 2.74 8.39
N VAL A 80 5.09 3.96 7.87
CA VAL A 80 6.10 4.70 7.08
C VAL A 80 7.36 4.92 7.90
N ARG A 81 7.25 5.46 9.12
CA ARG A 81 8.40 5.68 10.01
C ARG A 81 9.13 4.39 10.34
N SER A 82 8.39 3.33 10.64
CA SER A 82 8.95 2.01 10.95
C SER A 82 9.78 1.46 9.78
N TYR A 83 9.29 1.64 8.55
CA TYR A 83 10.03 1.26 7.34
C TYR A 83 11.25 2.16 7.10
N GLU A 84 11.08 3.48 7.16
CA GLU A 84 12.16 4.45 6.93
C GLU A 84 13.30 4.32 7.95
N ASN A 85 13.00 3.98 9.20
CA ASN A 85 14.02 3.73 10.23
C ASN A 85 14.85 2.46 9.96
N ARG A 86 14.39 1.58 9.07
CA ARG A 86 15.11 0.36 8.65
C ARG A 86 15.89 0.54 7.34
N LEU A 87 15.70 1.65 6.62
CA LEU A 87 16.47 2.00 5.42
C LEU A 87 17.89 2.46 5.80
#